data_AF-A0A2N6PHF9-F1
#
_entry.id   AF-A0A2N6PHF9-F1
#
_cell.length_a   1.000
_cell.length_b   1.000
_cell.length_c   1.000
_cell.angle_alpha   90.00
_cell.angle_beta   90.00
_cell.angle_gamma   90.00
#
_symmetry.space_group_name_H-M   'P 1'
#
loop_
_entity.id
_entity.type
_entity.pdbx_description
1 polymer ?
#
loop_
_entity_poly.entity_id
_entity_poly.type
_entity_poly.pdbx_seq_one_letter_code
_entity_poly.pdbx_strand_id
1 'polypeptide(L)'
;MSGIKHFLLVFDHAKDELLEQLDFGDDAERAVEEYAVREAKYRDSSAVDIVLVGSDSIETVKVTHSTYFEGFNRGSRNRILDKLLSN
;
A
#
# COMPACT_ATOMS: atom_id res chain seq x y z
N MET A 1 -25.16 -2.61 2.69
CA MET A 1 -24.48 -1.30 2.73
C MET A 1 -23.06 -1.55 2.28
N SER A 2 -22.63 -0.98 1.16
CA SER A 2 -21.24 -1.11 0.71
C SER A 2 -20.34 -0.37 1.70
N GLY A 3 -19.66 -1.13 2.56
CA GLY A 3 -18.66 -0.58 3.49
C GLY A 3 -17.47 -0.04 2.70
N ILE A 4 -16.95 1.11 3.11
CA ILE A 4 -15.73 1.65 2.54
C ILE A 4 -14.59 0.79 3.07
N LYS A 5 -13.85 0.15 2.16
CA LYS A 5 -12.66 -0.60 2.52
C LYS A 5 -11.45 0.32 2.66
N HIS A 6 -10.61 0.02 3.61
CA HIS A 6 -9.40 0.77 3.92
C HIS A 6 -8.18 0.03 3.38
N PHE A 7 -7.41 0.73 2.54
CA PHE A 7 -6.19 0.24 1.94
C PHE A 7 -5.04 1.15 2.34
N LEU A 8 -3.93 0.56 2.78
CA LEU A 8 -2.72 1.31 3.10
C LEU A 8 -1.68 1.04 2.03
N LEU A 9 -1.16 2.11 1.44
CA LEU A 9 -0.15 2.09 0.39
C LEU A 9 1.11 2.76 0.94
N VAL A 10 2.24 2.06 0.82
CA VAL A 10 3.56 2.58 1.17
C VAL A 10 4.30 2.80 -0.13
N PHE A 11 4.48 4.05 -0.52
CA PHE A 11 5.12 4.42 -1.77
C PHE A 11 6.47 5.07 -1.51
N ASP A 12 7.50 4.64 -2.23
CA ASP A 12 8.83 5.22 -2.18
C ASP A 12 9.03 6.12 -3.40
N HIS A 13 8.96 7.44 -3.19
CA HIS A 13 9.20 8.45 -4.20
C HIS A 13 10.67 8.50 -4.68
N ALA A 14 11.64 8.04 -3.88
CA ALA A 14 13.02 8.00 -4.35
C ALA A 14 13.24 6.87 -5.36
N LYS A 15 12.49 5.78 -5.26
CA LYS A 15 12.54 4.63 -6.19
C LYS A 15 11.40 4.59 -7.19
N ASP A 16 10.42 5.49 -7.05
CA ASP A 16 9.19 5.53 -7.85
C ASP A 16 8.47 4.16 -7.83
N GLU A 17 8.43 3.51 -6.66
CA GLU A 17 7.86 2.18 -6.49
C GLU A 17 6.95 2.07 -5.27
N LEU A 18 5.87 1.31 -5.40
CA LEU A 18 5.06 0.89 -4.26
C LEU A 18 5.78 -0.22 -3.51
N LEU A 19 6.22 0.06 -2.28
CA LEU A 19 6.92 -0.89 -1.42
C LEU A 19 5.97 -1.93 -0.84
N GLU A 20 4.84 -1.47 -0.28
CA GLU A 20 3.87 -2.31 0.40
C GLU A 20 2.43 -1.86 0.12
N GLN A 21 1.55 -2.85 0.04
CA GLN A 21 0.10 -2.66 -0.01
C GLN A 21 -0.53 -3.55 1.06
N LEU A 22 -1.40 -2.99 1.88
CA LEU A 22 -2.19 -3.72 2.86
C LEU A 22 -3.67 -3.44 2.65
N ASP A 23 -4.46 -4.49 2.83
CA ASP A 23 -5.92 -4.43 2.82
C ASP A 23 -6.42 -4.65 4.25
N PHE A 24 -7.13 -3.66 4.77
CA PHE A 24 -7.78 -3.71 6.07
C PHE A 24 -9.28 -3.94 5.95
N GLY A 25 -9.85 -4.03 4.74
CA GLY A 25 -11.28 -4.19 4.56
C GLY A 25 -12.05 -3.09 5.31
N ASP A 26 -13.08 -3.46 6.06
CA ASP A 26 -13.92 -2.51 6.81
C ASP A 26 -13.29 -2.02 8.13
N ASP A 27 -12.11 -2.54 8.50
CA ASP A 27 -11.43 -2.21 9.77
C ASP A 27 -10.65 -0.89 9.68
N ALA A 28 -11.38 0.23 9.72
CA ALA A 28 -10.82 1.58 9.69
C ALA A 28 -9.79 1.83 10.82
N GLU A 29 -10.09 1.35 12.03
CA GLU A 29 -9.24 1.53 13.20
C GLU A 29 -7.86 0.90 12.98
N ARG A 30 -7.82 -0.35 12.51
CA ARG A 30 -6.56 -1.04 12.19
C ARG A 30 -5.77 -0.33 11.11
N ALA A 31 -6.45 0.21 10.11
CA ALA A 31 -5.80 0.92 9.02
C ALA A 31 -5.10 2.21 9.51
N VAL A 32 -5.72 2.92 10.46
CA VAL A 32 -5.16 4.11 11.09
C VAL A 32 -4.00 3.77 12.02
N GLU A 33 -4.13 2.70 12.82
CA GLU A 33 -3.03 2.23 13.67
C GLU A 33 -1.80 1.87 12.84
N GLU A 34 -1.98 1.09 11.77
CA GLU A 34 -0.90 0.67 10.89
C GLU A 34 -0.30 1.82 10.06
N TYR A 35 -1.13 2.81 9.71
CA TYR A 35 -0.67 4.09 9.15
C TYR A 35 0.27 4.78 10.13
N ALA A 36 -0.13 4.96 11.39
CA ALA A 36 0.66 5.66 12.41
C ALA A 36 1.98 4.93 12.71
N VAL A 37 1.96 3.59 12.77
CA VAL A 37 3.15 2.76 12.95
C VAL A 37 4.13 2.97 11.79
N ARG A 38 3.64 2.99 10.55
CA ARG A 38 4.49 3.21 9.37
C ARG A 38 4.98 4.64 9.26
N GLU A 39 4.13 5.62 9.52
CA GLU A 39 4.54 7.02 9.55
C GLU A 39 5.66 7.22 10.58
N ALA A 40 5.56 6.62 11.76
CA ALA A 40 6.63 6.65 12.75
C ALA A 40 7.91 5.94 12.27
N LYS A 41 7.77 4.79 11.61
CA LYS A 41 8.89 4.00 11.06
C LYS A 41 9.62 4.71 9.92
N TYR A 42 8.88 5.39 9.05
CA TYR A 42 9.39 6.07 7.86
C TYR A 42 9.55 7.58 8.06
N ARG A 43 9.30 8.10 9.27
CA ARG A 43 9.47 9.52 9.63
C ARG A 43 10.84 10.09 9.23
N ASP A 44 11.89 9.28 9.32
CA ASP A 44 13.26 9.68 8.98
C ASP A 44 13.54 9.59 7.46
N SER A 45 12.69 8.87 6.72
CA SER A 45 12.77 8.69 5.28
C SER A 45 11.82 9.62 4.56
N SER A 46 12.27 10.82 4.21
CA SER A 46 11.49 11.78 3.39
C SER A 46 11.19 11.29 1.96
N ALA A 47 11.73 10.13 1.59
CA ALA A 47 11.47 9.47 0.32
C ALA A 47 10.24 8.56 0.37
N VAL A 48 9.71 8.23 1.54
CA VAL A 48 8.60 7.27 1.69
C VAL A 48 7.34 8.01 2.10
N ASP A 49 6.31 7.87 1.28
CA ASP A 49 4.98 8.38 1.52
C ASP A 49 4.03 7.25 1.91
N ILE A 50 3.31 7.47 3.01
CA ILE A 50 2.29 6.55 3.49
C ILE A 50 0.94 7.13 3.10
N VAL A 51 0.15 6.39 2.35
CA VAL A 51 -1.15 6.84 1.84
C VAL A 51 -2.23 5.87 2.28
N LEU A 52 -3.19 6.36 3.06
CA LEU A 52 -4.39 5.63 3.45
C LEU A 52 -5.53 5.96 2.48
N VAL A 53 -6.07 4.96 1.81
CA VAL A 53 -7.13 5.11 0.80
C VAL A 53 -8.38 4.36 1.25
N GLY A 54 -9.50 5.08 1.36
CA GLY A 54 -10.82 4.49 1.56
C GLY A 54 -11.55 4.33 0.22
N SER A 55 -11.95 3.11 -0.15
CA SER A 55 -12.68 2.84 -1.39
C SER A 55 -13.57 1.61 -1.26
N ASP A 56 -14.62 1.51 -2.07
CA ASP A 56 -15.51 0.34 -2.11
C ASP A 56 -14.73 -0.97 -2.43
N SER A 57 -13.75 -0.90 -3.35
CA SER A 57 -12.93 -2.04 -3.76
C SER A 57 -11.52 -1.61 -4.18
N ILE A 58 -10.53 -2.51 -3.99
CA ILE A 58 -9.13 -2.28 -4.42
C ILE A 58 -9.03 -2.07 -5.93
N GLU A 59 -9.92 -2.67 -6.70
CA GLU A 59 -9.98 -2.49 -8.16
C GLU A 59 -10.28 -1.04 -8.51
N THR A 60 -11.25 -0.42 -7.82
CA THR A 60 -11.56 1.01 -7.97
C THR A 60 -10.39 1.90 -7.54
N VAL A 61 -9.64 1.52 -6.50
CA VAL A 61 -8.41 2.24 -6.09
C VAL A 61 -7.36 2.14 -7.19
N LYS A 62 -7.12 0.95 -7.74
CA LYS A 62 -6.17 0.73 -8.83
C LYS A 62 -6.53 1.51 -10.10
N VAL A 63 -7.81 1.73 -10.36
CA VAL A 63 -8.29 2.53 -11.51
C VAL A 63 -8.18 4.03 -11.26
N THR A 64 -8.50 4.51 -10.06
CA THR A 64 -8.50 5.95 -9.74
C THR A 64 -7.11 6.47 -9.39
N HIS A 65 -6.26 5.61 -8.82
CA HIS A 65 -4.91 5.90 -8.35
C HIS A 65 -3.86 5.04 -9.07
N SER A 66 -4.06 4.76 -10.37
CA SER A 66 -3.20 3.87 -11.16
C SER A 66 -1.72 4.22 -11.11
N THR A 67 -1.39 5.52 -10.98
CA THR A 67 -0.01 6.03 -10.90
C THR A 67 0.81 5.35 -9.80
N TYR A 68 0.21 5.06 -8.64
CA TYR A 68 0.91 4.36 -7.55
C TYR A 68 1.14 2.88 -7.85
N PHE A 69 0.30 2.27 -8.70
CA PHE A 69 0.39 0.85 -9.07
C PHE A 69 1.21 0.60 -10.33
N GLU A 70 1.45 1.61 -11.18
CA GLU A 70 2.30 1.47 -12.36
C GLU A 70 3.76 1.17 -11.97
N GLY A 71 4.27 1.81 -10.91
CA GLY A 71 5.59 1.50 -10.32
C GLY A 71 5.65 0.12 -9.66
N PHE A 72 4.57 -0.30 -8.97
CA PHE A 72 4.43 -1.65 -8.41
C PHE A 72 4.62 -2.72 -9.48
N ASN A 73 4.06 -2.55 -10.67
CA ASN A 73 4.15 -3.56 -11.72
C ASN A 73 5.57 -3.69 -12.31
N ARG A 74 6.44 -2.68 -12.12
CA ARG A 74 7.87 -2.75 -12.49
C ARG A 74 8.70 -3.47 -11.42
N GLY A 75 8.46 -3.22 -10.13
CA GLY A 75 9.21 -3.81 -9.01
C GLY A 75 8.71 -5.18 -8.53
N SER A 76 7.41 -5.47 -8.66
CA SER A 76 6.76 -6.62 -8.01
C SER A 76 6.86 -7.94 -8.77
N ARG A 77 7.49 -7.95 -9.96
CA ARG A 77 7.88 -9.22 -10.61
C ARG A 77 8.95 -9.99 -9.85
N ASN A 78 9.62 -9.38 -8.86
CA ASN A 78 10.77 -10.00 -8.18
C ASN A 78 10.53 -10.42 -6.71
N ARG A 79 9.41 -10.07 -6.08
CA ARG A 79 9.17 -10.38 -4.64
C ARG A 79 8.13 -11.46 -4.35
N ILE A 80 7.21 -11.73 -5.27
CA ILE A 80 6.20 -12.80 -5.09
C ILE A 80 6.81 -14.20 -5.33
N LEU A 81 7.92 -14.27 -6.07
CA LEU A 81 8.63 -15.53 -6.35
C LEU A 81 9.60 -15.96 -5.22
N ASP A 82 10.04 -15.04 -4.35
CA ASP A 82 11.01 -15.35 -3.29
C ASP A 82 10.35 -16.02 -2.06
N LYS A 83 9.07 -15.72 -1.82
CA LYS A 83 8.30 -16.27 -0.69
C LYS A 83 7.73 -17.67 -0.94
N LEU A 84 7.82 -18.18 -2.17
CA LEU A 84 7.36 -19.52 -2.55
C LEU A 84 8.50 -20.57 -2.66
N LEU A 85 9.76 -20.15 -2.52
CA LEU A 85 10.93 -21.04 -2.62
C LEU A 85 11.65 -21.28 -1.28
N SER A 86 11.15 -20.73 -0.17
CA SER A 86 11.73 -20.91 1.18
C SER A 86 10.96 -21.90 2.06
N ASN A 87 10.34 -22.93 1.50
CA ASN A 87 9.77 -24.04 2.28
C ASN A 87 10.10 -25.40 1.67
#